data_AF-A0A814T6Y9-F1
#
_entry.id   AF-A0A814T6Y9-F1
#
_cell.length_a   1.000
_cell.length_b   1.000
_cell.length_c   1.000
_cell.angle_alpha   90.00
_cell.angle_beta   90.00
_cell.angle_gamma   90.00
#
_symmetry.space_group_name_H-M   'P 1'
#
loop_
_entity.id
_entity.type
_entity.pdbx_description
1 polymer ?
#
loop_
_entity_poly.entity_id
_entity_poly.type
_entity_poly.pdbx_seq_one_letter_code
_entity_poly.pdbx_strand_id
1 'polypeptide(L)'
;MKYLNVLFFNVLFFFGFIALQLIIQIPIVMLIKNLSEPWFSLIYAGKKTIEIRLHKGHFGELKLNDTIEFFNDDLGLRRKFCIKVLNIEMFDTFEELLSKHLSQALPTVKTIENGVKILRKIYSQEDELKYKVAAIHVERISAVVNEDLK
;
A
#
# COMPACT_ATOMS: atom_id res chain seq x y z
N MET A 1 2.40 -27.15 -48.89
CA MET A 1 2.60 -25.69 -48.71
C MET A 1 1.46 -24.96 -48.01
N LYS A 2 0.17 -25.28 -48.23
CA LYS A 2 -0.96 -24.56 -47.59
C LYS A 2 -1.04 -24.70 -46.05
N TYR A 3 -0.72 -25.87 -45.50
CA TYR A 3 -0.81 -26.13 -44.05
C TYR A 3 0.27 -25.44 -43.21
N LEU A 4 1.46 -25.21 -43.79
CA LEU A 4 2.58 -24.57 -43.07
C LEU A 4 2.28 -23.09 -42.79
N ASN A 5 1.62 -22.41 -43.73
CA ASN A 5 1.21 -21.01 -43.56
C ASN A 5 0.11 -20.85 -42.52
N VAL A 6 -0.83 -21.80 -42.41
CA VAL A 6 -1.90 -21.76 -41.40
C VAL A 6 -1.34 -22.01 -39.99
N LEU A 7 -0.39 -22.92 -39.85
CA LEU A 7 0.26 -23.17 -38.55
C LEU A 7 1.09 -21.96 -38.10
N PHE A 8 1.84 -21.36 -39.02
CA PHE A 8 2.65 -20.17 -38.73
C PHE A 8 1.77 -18.96 -38.36
N PHE A 9 0.64 -18.77 -39.04
CA PHE A 9 -0.30 -17.69 -38.76
C PHE A 9 -0.97 -17.84 -37.39
N ASN A 10 -1.38 -19.06 -37.03
CA ASN A 10 -2.00 -19.34 -35.72
C ASN A 10 -1.01 -19.20 -34.56
N VAL A 11 0.24 -19.64 -34.74
CA VAL A 11 1.29 -19.52 -33.72
C VAL A 11 1.64 -18.03 -33.48
N LEU A 12 1.79 -17.25 -34.55
CA LEU A 12 2.08 -15.81 -34.44
C LEU A 12 0.92 -15.03 -33.79
N PHE A 13 -0.33 -15.40 -34.10
CA PHE A 13 -1.52 -14.82 -33.44
C PHE A 13 -1.58 -15.18 -31.96
N PHE A 14 -1.25 -16.43 -31.59
CA PHE A 14 -1.28 -16.90 -30.20
C PHE A 14 -0.21 -16.19 -29.35
N PHE A 15 1.01 -16.03 -29.87
CA PHE A 15 2.07 -15.27 -29.18
C PHE A 15 1.77 -13.77 -29.12
N GLY A 16 1.18 -13.19 -30.17
CA GLY A 16 0.72 -11.80 -30.16
C GLY A 16 -0.37 -11.53 -29.12
N PHE A 17 -1.30 -12.47 -28.93
CA PHE A 17 -2.38 -12.35 -27.94
C PHE A 17 -1.88 -12.53 -26.50
N ILE A 18 -0.93 -13.45 -26.27
CA ILE A 18 -0.29 -13.63 -24.96
C ILE A 18 0.57 -12.42 -24.58
N ALA A 19 1.32 -11.84 -25.52
CA ALA A 19 2.08 -10.63 -25.28
C ALA A 19 1.19 -9.40 -25.00
N LEU A 20 0.02 -9.31 -25.64
CA LEU A 20 -0.95 -8.24 -25.40
C LEU A 20 -1.68 -8.38 -24.05
N GLN A 21 -1.92 -9.61 -23.57
CA GLN A 21 -2.47 -9.84 -22.22
C GLN A 21 -1.45 -9.61 -21.09
N LEU A 22 -0.15 -9.76 -21.35
CA LEU A 22 0.91 -9.40 -20.39
C LEU A 22 1.08 -7.88 -20.25
N ILE A 23 0.56 -7.09 -21.19
CA ILE A 23 0.46 -5.63 -21.15
C ILE A 23 -0.96 -5.21 -20.69
N ILE A 24 -1.68 -6.06 -19.94
CA ILE A 24 -2.76 -5.54 -19.08
C ILE A 24 -2.09 -4.64 -18.04
N GLN A 25 -2.04 -3.37 -18.41
CA GLN A 25 -1.71 -2.22 -17.60
C GLN A 25 -2.61 -2.25 -16.37
N ILE A 26 -2.15 -2.88 -15.28
CA ILE A 26 -2.68 -2.54 -13.97
C ILE A 26 -2.25 -1.09 -13.76
N PRO A 27 -3.18 -0.13 -13.68
CA PRO A 27 -2.80 1.22 -13.34
C PRO A 27 -2.17 1.15 -11.95
N ILE A 28 -0.86 1.42 -11.86
CA ILE A 28 -0.21 1.63 -10.58
C ILE A 28 -0.83 2.91 -10.05
N VAL A 29 -1.79 2.79 -9.14
CA VAL A 29 -2.35 3.97 -8.47
C VAL A 29 -1.22 4.51 -7.62
N MET A 30 -0.71 5.68 -8.03
CA MET A 30 0.28 6.42 -7.26
C MET A 30 -0.48 7.45 -6.41
N LEU A 31 -0.72 7.10 -5.15
CA LEU A 31 -1.29 8.02 -4.17
C LEU A 31 -0.16 8.83 -3.53
N ILE A 32 -0.27 10.16 -3.53
CA ILE A 32 0.67 11.03 -2.81
C ILE A 32 0.00 11.52 -1.53
N LYS A 33 0.64 11.32 -0.38
CA LYS A 33 0.04 11.62 0.92
C LYS A 33 1.04 12.23 1.91
N ASN A 34 0.62 13.31 2.59
CA ASN A 34 1.35 13.81 3.75
C ASN A 34 1.20 12.83 4.93
N LEU A 35 2.30 12.52 5.59
CA LEU A 35 2.34 11.71 6.79
C LEU A 35 3.19 12.40 7.86
N SER A 36 2.61 12.70 9.02
CA SER A 36 3.30 13.38 10.11
C SER A 36 4.23 12.46 10.88
N GLU A 37 5.17 13.02 11.63
CA GLU A 37 5.92 12.27 12.63
C GLU A 37 5.00 11.82 13.80
N PRO A 38 5.33 10.69 14.48
CA PRO A 38 6.46 9.80 14.25
C PRO A 38 6.23 8.76 13.14
N TRP A 39 5.04 8.75 12.53
CA TRP A 39 4.61 7.68 11.62
C TRP A 39 5.45 7.64 10.36
N PHE A 40 5.82 8.80 9.82
CA PHE A 40 6.71 8.91 8.67
C PHE A 40 8.04 8.19 8.91
N SER A 41 8.75 8.53 10.00
CA SER A 41 10.02 7.90 10.32
C SER A 41 9.88 6.40 10.66
N LEU A 42 8.79 5.99 11.30
CA LEU A 42 8.56 4.60 11.65
C LEU A 42 8.31 3.71 10.43
N ILE A 43 7.57 4.18 9.43
CA ILE A 43 7.42 3.45 8.16
C ILE A 43 8.73 3.46 7.39
N TYR A 44 9.41 4.61 7.30
CA TYR A 44 10.70 4.72 6.62
C TYR A 44 11.74 3.72 7.16
N ALA A 45 11.78 3.56 8.49
CA ALA A 45 12.68 2.63 9.18
C ALA A 45 12.21 1.17 9.17
N GLY A 46 11.08 0.85 8.51
CA GLY A 46 10.50 -0.49 8.45
C GLY A 46 9.97 -1.02 9.79
N LYS A 47 9.73 -0.14 10.77
CA LYS A 47 9.20 -0.50 12.09
C LYS A 47 7.67 -0.52 12.12
N LYS A 48 7.03 0.37 11.36
CA LYS A 48 5.59 0.37 11.11
C LYS A 48 5.33 -0.23 9.73
N THR A 49 4.74 -1.43 9.70
CA THR A 49 4.47 -2.18 8.45
C THR A 49 2.98 -2.27 8.13
N ILE A 50 2.12 -1.72 8.99
CA ILE A 50 0.69 -1.60 8.75
C ILE A 50 0.28 -0.13 8.80
N GLU A 51 -0.33 0.36 7.74
CA GLU A 51 -0.97 1.66 7.68
C GLU A 51 -2.48 1.51 7.91
N ILE A 52 -2.99 2.13 8.97
CA ILE A 52 -4.42 2.06 9.34
C ILE A 52 -5.15 3.17 8.61
N ARG A 53 -6.21 2.82 7.88
CA ARG A 53 -7.09 3.79 7.21
C ARG A 53 -8.54 3.35 7.27
N LEU A 54 -9.45 4.31 7.17
CA LEU A 54 -10.83 3.99 6.80
C LEU A 54 -10.88 3.57 5.34
N HIS A 55 -11.74 2.61 5.00
CA HIS A 55 -11.93 2.19 3.61
C HIS A 55 -12.84 3.18 2.87
N LYS A 56 -12.28 4.35 2.57
CA LYS A 56 -12.95 5.53 2.02
C LYS A 56 -12.02 6.27 1.04
N GLY A 57 -12.59 6.79 -0.05
CA GLY A 57 -11.86 7.56 -1.05
C GLY A 57 -10.70 6.76 -1.64
N HIS A 58 -9.59 7.43 -1.95
CA HIS A 58 -8.41 6.79 -2.56
C HIS A 58 -7.86 5.61 -1.77
N PHE A 59 -7.96 5.61 -0.44
CA PHE A 59 -7.53 4.45 0.36
C PHE A 59 -8.45 3.24 0.23
N GLY A 60 -9.74 3.45 -0.09
CA GLY A 60 -10.68 2.37 -0.38
C GLY A 60 -10.49 1.77 -1.78
N GLU A 61 -9.82 2.50 -2.68
CA GLU A 61 -9.56 2.07 -4.06
C GLU A 61 -8.23 1.32 -4.21
N LEU A 62 -7.38 1.34 -3.17
CA LEU A 62 -6.07 0.69 -3.19
C LEU A 62 -6.19 -0.82 -3.42
N LYS A 63 -5.24 -1.34 -4.20
CA LYS A 63 -5.11 -2.76 -4.55
C LYS A 63 -3.71 -3.26 -4.22
N LEU A 64 -3.58 -4.58 -4.24
CA LEU A 64 -2.29 -5.25 -4.15
C LEU A 64 -1.32 -4.69 -5.22
N ASN A 65 -0.08 -4.42 -4.82
CA ASN A 65 0.99 -3.82 -5.62
C ASN A 65 0.85 -2.33 -5.96
N ASP A 66 -0.21 -1.64 -5.53
CA ASP A 66 -0.25 -0.18 -5.64
C ASP A 66 0.87 0.47 -4.83
N THR A 67 1.21 1.71 -5.19
CA THR A 67 2.32 2.46 -4.58
C THR A 67 1.81 3.74 -3.93
N ILE A 68 2.28 4.05 -2.73
CA ILE A 68 1.98 5.31 -2.05
C ILE A 68 3.28 6.07 -1.86
N GLU A 69 3.34 7.32 -2.33
CA GLU A 69 4.41 8.25 -1.98
C GLU A 69 4.00 8.99 -0.70
N PHE A 70 4.71 8.74 0.39
CA PHE A 70 4.57 9.55 1.60
C PHE A 70 5.54 10.72 1.53
N PHE A 71 5.06 11.90 1.91
CA PHE A 71 5.90 13.06 2.16
C PHE A 71 5.68 13.65 3.56
N ASN A 72 6.69 14.33 4.09
CA ASN A 72 6.64 15.01 5.37
C ASN A 72 7.44 16.31 5.28
N ASP A 73 6.85 17.39 5.81
CA ASP A 73 7.42 18.74 5.81
C ASP A 73 7.62 19.29 7.24
N ASP A 74 7.43 18.47 8.28
CA ASP A 74 7.40 18.89 9.70
C ASP A 74 8.72 19.54 10.15
N LEU A 75 9.83 19.24 9.47
CA LEU A 75 11.18 19.77 9.77
C LEU A 75 11.61 20.93 8.87
N GLY A 76 10.68 21.53 8.11
CA GLY A 76 11.00 22.66 7.20
C GLY A 76 11.71 22.27 5.90
N LEU A 77 12.01 20.98 5.71
CA LEU A 77 12.50 20.40 4.45
C LEU A 77 11.61 19.21 4.07
N ARG A 78 11.17 19.17 2.81
CA ARG A 78 10.37 18.06 2.28
C ARG A 78 11.19 16.78 2.20
N ARG A 79 10.77 15.77 2.95
CA ARG A 79 11.25 14.38 2.85
C ARG A 79 10.17 13.54 2.19
N LYS A 80 10.55 12.56 1.37
CA LYS A 80 9.61 11.63 0.75
C LYS A 80 10.19 10.25 0.50
N PHE A 81 9.32 9.25 0.46
CA PHE A 81 9.65 7.88 0.05
C PHE A 81 8.41 7.16 -0.47
N CYS A 82 8.62 6.14 -1.28
CA CYS A 82 7.54 5.28 -1.78
C CYS A 82 7.45 3.99 -0.97
N ILE A 83 6.22 3.52 -0.79
CA ILE A 83 5.90 2.19 -0.26
C ILE A 83 5.06 1.42 -1.27
N LYS A 84 5.10 0.11 -1.17
CA LYS A 84 4.26 -0.81 -1.94
C LYS A 84 3.22 -1.44 -1.02
N VAL A 85 1.98 -1.57 -1.51
CA VAL A 85 0.91 -2.32 -0.84
C VAL A 85 1.13 -3.83 -1.06
N LEU A 86 1.27 -4.56 0.04
CA LEU A 86 1.51 -6.01 0.06
C LEU A 86 0.27 -6.84 0.37
N ASN A 87 -0.71 -6.27 1.08
CA ASN A 87 -1.98 -6.89 1.41
C ASN A 87 -2.94 -5.84 2.00
N ILE A 88 -4.25 -6.10 1.96
CA ILE A 88 -5.27 -5.28 2.63
C ILE A 88 -6.21 -6.23 3.39
N GLU A 89 -6.22 -6.12 4.72
CA GLU A 89 -7.18 -6.83 5.60
C GLU A 89 -8.25 -5.85 6.10
N MET A 90 -9.52 -6.27 6.05
CA MET A 90 -10.67 -5.46 6.44
C MET A 90 -11.20 -5.87 7.81
N PHE A 91 -11.59 -4.86 8.60
CA PHE A 91 -12.07 -5.00 9.97
C PHE A 91 -13.30 -4.14 10.21
N ASP A 92 -14.14 -4.56 11.15
CA ASP A 92 -15.31 -3.78 11.54
C ASP A 92 -14.94 -2.57 12.39
N THR A 93 -13.91 -2.71 13.24
CA THR A 93 -13.47 -1.67 14.17
C THR A 93 -11.96 -1.53 14.29
N PHE A 94 -11.50 -0.39 14.82
CA PHE A 94 -10.11 -0.15 15.19
C PHE A 94 -9.69 -1.07 16.34
N GLU A 95 -10.57 -1.34 17.31
CA GLU A 95 -10.30 -2.30 18.39
C GLU A 95 -9.97 -3.68 17.82
N GLU A 96 -10.77 -4.17 16.85
CA GLU A 96 -10.55 -5.46 16.21
C GLU A 96 -9.21 -5.49 15.47
N LEU A 97 -8.93 -4.46 14.66
CA LEU A 97 -7.65 -4.35 13.95
C LEU A 97 -6.46 -4.36 14.91
N LEU A 98 -6.52 -3.52 15.96
CA LEU A 98 -5.43 -3.38 16.91
C LEU A 98 -5.24 -4.64 17.76
N SER A 99 -6.29 -5.43 18.01
CA SER A 99 -6.16 -6.72 18.70
C SER A 99 -5.23 -7.69 17.98
N LYS A 100 -5.16 -7.61 16.63
CA LYS A 100 -4.26 -8.44 15.81
C LYS A 100 -2.93 -7.76 15.47
N HIS A 101 -2.95 -6.44 15.28
CA HIS A 101 -1.88 -5.72 14.57
C HIS A 101 -1.28 -4.52 15.32
N LEU A 102 -1.54 -4.38 16.63
CA LEU A 102 -1.08 -3.23 17.43
C LEU A 102 0.41 -2.91 17.23
N SER A 103 1.29 -3.91 17.34
CA SER A 103 2.74 -3.69 17.31
C SER A 103 3.26 -3.26 15.92
N GLN A 104 2.63 -3.72 14.85
CA GLN A 104 2.99 -3.42 13.47
C GLN A 104 2.39 -2.10 13.01
N ALA A 105 1.22 -1.74 13.54
CA ALA A 105 0.49 -0.54 13.16
C ALA A 105 0.87 0.68 14.01
N LEU A 106 1.10 0.50 15.30
CA LEU A 106 1.45 1.55 16.26
C LEU A 106 2.61 1.09 17.17
N PRO A 107 3.85 0.97 16.65
CA PRO A 107 4.96 0.31 17.35
C PRO A 107 5.37 0.93 18.70
N THR A 108 5.01 2.20 18.93
CA THR A 108 5.32 2.93 20.18
C THR A 108 4.18 2.84 21.21
N VAL A 109 3.07 2.19 20.88
CA VAL A 109 1.86 2.12 21.70
C VAL A 109 1.76 0.76 22.39
N LYS A 110 1.51 0.76 23.69
CA LYS A 110 1.53 -0.46 24.52
C LYS A 110 0.18 -1.16 24.69
N THR A 111 -0.93 -0.46 24.48
CA THR A 111 -2.27 -1.03 24.71
C THR A 111 -3.24 -0.62 23.61
N ILE A 112 -4.26 -1.46 23.37
CA ILE A 112 -5.29 -1.23 22.35
C ILE A 112 -6.05 0.07 22.65
N GLU A 113 -6.39 0.33 23.91
CA GLU A 113 -7.15 1.52 24.32
C GLU A 113 -6.40 2.81 23.98
N ASN A 114 -5.09 2.83 24.20
CA ASN A 114 -4.26 3.97 23.83
C ASN A 114 -4.15 4.12 22.30
N GLY A 115 -4.11 3.01 21.57
CA GLY A 115 -4.13 3.02 20.11
C GLY A 115 -5.43 3.60 19.56
N VAL A 116 -6.58 3.16 20.08
CA VAL A 116 -7.89 3.71 19.73
C VAL A 116 -7.95 5.20 20.06
N LYS A 117 -7.48 5.63 21.24
CA LYS A 117 -7.44 7.07 21.59
C LYS A 117 -6.63 7.91 20.59
N ILE A 118 -5.54 7.38 20.03
CA ILE A 118 -4.77 8.06 18.98
C ILE A 118 -5.60 8.15 17.70
N LEU A 119 -6.22 7.06 17.27
CA LEU A 119 -7.04 7.02 16.05
C LEU A 119 -8.28 7.92 16.15
N ARG A 120 -8.87 8.05 17.34
CA ARG A 120 -10.00 8.95 17.63
C ARG A 120 -9.68 10.44 17.50
N LYS A 121 -8.40 10.83 17.49
CA LYS A 121 -7.99 12.21 17.15
C LYS A 121 -8.15 12.53 15.67
N ILE A 122 -8.30 11.50 14.84
CA ILE A 122 -8.30 11.60 13.37
C ILE A 122 -9.67 11.16 12.80
N TYR A 123 -10.28 10.12 13.37
CA TYR A 123 -11.49 9.49 12.86
C TYR A 123 -12.59 9.44 13.91
N SER A 124 -13.82 9.82 13.54
CA SER A 124 -14.99 9.63 14.39
C SER A 124 -15.40 8.15 14.41
N GLN A 125 -16.09 7.75 15.47
CA GLN A 125 -16.67 6.40 15.58
C GLN A 125 -17.74 6.16 14.50
N GLU A 126 -18.49 7.19 14.12
CA GLU A 126 -19.48 7.10 13.05
C GLU A 126 -18.82 6.77 11.70
N ASP A 127 -17.71 7.45 11.36
CA ASP A 127 -16.99 7.21 10.12
C ASP A 127 -16.34 5.81 10.10
N GLU A 128 -15.82 5.34 11.23
CA GLU A 128 -15.33 3.97 11.37
C GLU A 128 -16.41 2.93 11.06
N LEU A 129 -17.58 3.04 11.71
CA LEU A 129 -18.66 2.08 11.50
C LEU A 129 -19.21 2.15 10.07
N LYS A 130 -19.24 3.36 9.48
CA LYS A 130 -19.71 3.59 8.12
C LYS A 130 -18.78 3.04 7.05
N TYR A 131 -17.48 3.29 7.18
CA TYR A 131 -16.51 2.99 6.12
C TYR A 131 -15.70 1.73 6.38
N LYS A 132 -15.78 1.13 7.57
CA LYS A 132 -14.92 0.02 8.00
C LYS A 132 -13.43 0.42 8.02
N VAL A 133 -12.60 -0.47 8.56
CA VAL A 133 -11.19 -0.20 8.78
C VAL A 133 -10.34 -1.14 7.93
N ALA A 134 -9.32 -0.58 7.27
CA ALA A 134 -8.33 -1.32 6.51
C ALA A 134 -6.98 -1.33 7.26
N ALA A 135 -6.43 -2.53 7.44
CA ALA A 135 -5.00 -2.72 7.71
C ALA A 135 -4.28 -2.89 6.37
N ILE A 136 -3.60 -1.84 5.93
CA ILE A 136 -2.84 -1.87 4.68
C ILE A 136 -1.42 -2.31 5.02
N HIS A 137 -1.04 -3.52 4.61
CA HIS A 137 0.30 -4.03 4.79
C HIS A 137 1.22 -3.37 3.77
N VAL A 138 2.33 -2.81 4.23
CA VAL A 138 3.20 -1.96 3.42
C VAL A 138 4.67 -2.28 3.64
N GLU A 139 5.45 -2.05 2.60
CA GLU A 139 6.91 -2.11 2.66
C GLU A 139 7.50 -0.92 1.88
N ARG A 140 8.58 -0.34 2.42
CA ARG A 140 9.31 0.73 1.73
C ARG A 140 10.02 0.16 0.51
N ILE A 141 9.80 0.79 -0.64
CA ILE A 141 10.56 0.46 -1.85
C ILE A 141 11.98 0.98 -1.63
N SER A 142 12.93 0.05 -1.46
CA SER A 142 14.35 0.39 -1.48
C SER A 142 14.75 0.68 -2.92
N ALA A 143 15.42 1.80 -3.16
CA ALA A 143 16.20 1.93 -4.38
C ALA A 143 17.34 0.90 -4.25
N VAL A 144 17.28 -0.18 -5.02
CA VAL A 144 18.46 -1.02 -5.24
C VAL A 144 19.43 -0.13 -6.00
N VAL A 145 20.36 0.51 -5.30
CA VAL A 145 21.57 0.99 -5.96
C VAL A 145 22.32 -0.27 -6.35
N ASN A 146 22.24 -0.67 -7.62
CA ASN A 146 23.17 -1.64 -8.18
C ASN A 146 24.56 -0.98 -8.15
N GLU A 147 25.30 -1.17 -7.06
CA GLU A 147 26.73 -0.83 -6.95
C GLU A 147 27.64 -1.90 -7.60
N ASP A 148 27.16 -2.59 -8.64
CA ASP A 148 27.95 -3.56 -9.40
C ASP A 148 28.33 -3.04 -10.79
N LEU A 149 28.81 -1.80 -10.85
CA LEU A 149 29.65 -1.29 -11.93
C LEU A 149 30.89 -0.64 -11.29
N LYS A 150 31.83 -1.50 -10.87
CA LYS A 150 33.25 -1.14 -10.73
C LYS A 150 34.00 -1.61 -11.97
#